data_AF-A0A6L3F5N4-F1
#
_entry.id   AF-A0A6L3F5N4-F1
#
_cell.length_a   1.000
_cell.length_b   1.000
_cell.length_c   1.000
_cell.angle_alpha   90.00
_cell.angle_beta   90.00
_cell.angle_gamma   90.00
#
_symmetry.space_group_name_H-M   'P 1'
#
loop_
_entity.id
_entity.type
_entity.pdbx_description
1 polymer ?
#
loop_
_entity_poly.entity_id
_entity_poly.type
_entity_poly.pdbx_seq_one_letter_code
_entity_poly.pdbx_strand_id
1 'polypeptide(L)' 'MNDITELTFEQALVELEEIVTKLEAGELTLEESLALFERGQKLANRCNVQLDKATLRVEQLTTDGEIVEL' A
#
# COMPACT_ATOMS: atom_id res chain seq x y z
N MET A 1 3.31 17.87 -1.87
CA MET A 1 2.52 16.65 -1.66
C MET A 1 2.99 15.64 -2.67
N ASN A 2 3.57 14.52 -2.23
CA ASN A 2 3.92 13.45 -3.16
C ASN A 2 2.64 12.87 -3.74
N ASP A 3 2.62 12.70 -5.06
CA ASP A 3 1.57 11.95 -5.73
C ASP A 3 1.68 10.49 -5.29
N ILE A 4 0.60 9.95 -4.71
CA ILE A 4 0.55 8.56 -4.22
C ILE A 4 0.83 7.58 -5.35
N THR A 5 0.53 7.94 -6.60
CA THR A 5 0.77 7.10 -7.77
C THR A 5 2.24 6.91 -8.11
N GLU A 6 3.11 7.81 -7.65
CA GLU A 6 4.56 7.80 -7.89
C GLU A 6 5.35 7.08 -6.77
N LEU A 7 4.69 6.74 -5.65
CA LEU A 7 5.35 6.05 -4.54
C LEU A 7 5.71 4.61 -4.90
N THR A 8 6.92 4.20 -4.50
CA THR A 8 7.30 2.78 -4.44
C THR A 8 6.46 2.03 -3.41
N PHE A 9 6.50 0.69 -3.42
CA PHE A 9 5.77 -0.14 -2.46
C PHE A 9 6.22 0.17 -1.03
N GLU A 10 7.54 0.21 -0.80
CA GLU A 10 8.12 0.45 0.51
C GLU A 10 7.77 1.85 1.03
N GLN A 11 7.81 2.87 0.18
CA GLN A 11 7.43 4.23 0.56
C GLN A 11 5.94 4.32 0.90
N ALA A 12 5.07 3.70 0.09
CA ALA A 12 3.63 3.71 0.34
C ALA A 12 3.28 2.93 1.62
N LEU A 13 3.98 1.84 1.90
CA LEU A 13 3.80 1.04 3.11
C LEU A 13 4.23 1.79 4.37
N VAL A 14 5.43 2.38 4.38
CA VAL A 14 5.93 3.18 5.52
C VAL A 14 4.97 4.32 5.82
N GLU A 15 4.50 5.03 4.80
CA GLU A 15 3.56 6.12 5.02
C GLU A 15 2.20 5.63 5.54
N LEU A 16 1.74 4.46 5.09
CA LEU A 16 0.51 3.85 5.60
C LEU A 16 0.65 3.45 7.07
N GLU A 17 1.78 2.88 7.48
CA GLU A 17 2.07 2.52 8.87
C GLU A 17 2.10 3.76 9.80
N GLU A 18 2.69 4.86 9.32
CA GLU A 18 2.67 6.13 10.05
C GLU A 18 1.24 6.68 10.22
N ILE A 19 0.40 6.56 9.19
CA ILE A 19 -1.00 6.97 9.26
C ILE A 19 -1.77 6.12 10.27
N VAL A 20 -1.61 4.80 10.23
CA VAL A 20 -2.25 3.88 11.19
C VAL A 20 -1.84 4.23 12.61
N THR A 21 -0.53 4.42 12.84
CA THR A 21 0.00 4.81 14.16
C THR A 21 -0.65 6.11 14.68
N LYS A 22 -0.81 7.12 13.82
CA LYS A 22 -1.45 8.39 14.17
C LYS A 22 -2.94 8.23 14.48
N LEU A 23 -3.65 7.42 13.71
CA LEU A 23 -5.06 7.13 13.93
C LEU A 23 -5.28 6.38 15.26
N GLU A 24 -4.40 5.44 15.59
CA GLU A 24 -4.45 4.65 16.83
C GLU A 24 -4.11 5.48 18.08
N ALA A 25 -3.27 6.52 17.94
CA ALA A 25 -2.93 7.41 19.06
C ALA A 25 -4.15 8.17 19.61
N GLY A 26 -5.18 8.41 18.79
CA GLY A 26 -6.45 8.99 19.24
C GLY A 26 -6.41 10.48 19.63
N GLU A 27 -5.31 11.19 19.32
CA GLU A 27 -5.11 12.61 19.63
C GLU A 27 -5.63 13.55 18.53
N LEU A 28 -6.22 12.99 17.46
CA LEU A 28 -6.63 13.72 16.26
C LEU A 28 -8.07 14.23 16.37
N THR A 29 -8.33 15.38 15.75
CA THR A 29 -9.70 15.83 15.49
C THR A 29 -10.39 14.90 14.48
N LEU A 30 -11.73 15.00 14.40
CA LEU A 30 -12.52 14.24 13.43
C LEU A 30 -12.08 14.54 11.99
N GLU A 31 -11.82 15.80 11.66
CA GLU A 31 -11.42 16.22 10.32
C GLU A 31 -10.04 15.67 9.93
N GLU A 32 -9.08 15.71 10.85
CA GLU A 32 -7.76 15.10 10.66
C GLU A 32 -7.84 13.58 10.51
N SER A 33 -8.68 12.93 11.33
CA SER A 33 -8.91 11.49 11.28
C SER A 33 -9.49 11.08 9.92
N LEU A 34 -10.46 11.83 9.40
CA LEU A 34 -11.03 11.59 8.08
C LEU A 34 -10.01 11.77 6.96
N ALA A 35 -9.22 12.85 7.01
CA ALA A 35 -8.18 13.12 6.00
C ALA A 35 -7.10 12.02 5.98
N LEU A 36 -6.67 11.57 7.16
CA LEU A 36 -5.71 10.47 7.30
C LEU A 36 -6.30 9.14 6.83
N PHE A 37 -7.56 8.85 7.13
CA PHE A 37 -8.24 7.66 6.66
C PHE A 37 -8.34 7.61 5.12
N GLU A 38 -8.76 8.71 4.49
CA GLU A 38 -8.83 8.78 3.02
C GLU A 38 -7.45 8.60 2.37
N ARG A 39 -6.42 9.19 2.96
CA ARG A 39 -5.04 9.01 2.49
C ARG A 39 -4.58 7.57 2.67
N GLY A 40 -4.83 6.97 3.83
CA GLY A 40 -4.52 5.57 4.13
C GLY A 40 -5.17 4.62 3.14
N GLN A 41 -6.44 4.84 2.78
CA GLN A 41 -7.14 4.01 1.79
C GLN A 41 -6.48 4.08 0.40
N LYS A 42 -6.04 5.28 -0.02
CA LYS A 42 -5.32 5.46 -1.29
C LYS A 42 -3.95 4.77 -1.28
N LEU A 43 -3.21 4.83 -0.17
CA LEU A 43 -1.93 4.14 -0.01
C LEU A 43 -2.10 2.62 -0.01
N ALA A 44 -3.10 2.10 0.71
CA ALA A 44 -3.42 0.67 0.70
C ALA A 44 -3.75 0.16 -0.71
N ASN A 45 -4.55 0.91 -1.46
CA ASN A 45 -4.84 0.59 -2.87
C ASN A 45 -3.56 0.60 -3.73
N ARG A 46 -2.67 1.57 -3.53
CA ARG A 46 -1.38 1.63 -4.24
C ARG A 46 -0.50 0.42 -3.91
N CYS A 47 -0.46 -0.03 -2.66
CA CYS A 47 0.26 -1.24 -2.27
C CYS A 47 -0.32 -2.47 -2.96
N ASN A 48 -1.64 -2.66 -2.95
CA ASN A 48 -2.30 -3.78 -3.62
C ASN A 48 -1.99 -3.81 -5.12
N VAL A 49 -2.11 -2.68 -5.82
CA VAL A 49 -1.80 -2.60 -7.26
C VAL A 49 -0.35 -3.00 -7.56
N GLN A 50 0.60 -2.70 -6.67
CA GLN A 50 1.99 -3.09 -6.85
C GLN A 50 2.20 -4.59 -6.59
N LEU A 51 1.55 -5.14 -5.56
CA LEU A 51 1.58 -6.57 -5.27
C LEU A 51 0.95 -7.38 -6.40
N ASP A 52 -0.21 -6.97 -6.93
CA ASP A 52 -0.88 -7.63 -8.05
C ASP A 52 0.02 -7.70 -9.29
N LYS A 53 0.74 -6.61 -9.58
CA LYS A 53 1.71 -6.57 -10.69
C LYS A 53 2.90 -7.49 -10.44
N ALA A 54 3.39 -7.56 -9.20
CA ALA A 54 4.48 -8.47 -8.83
C ALA A 54 4.04 -9.93 -8.97
N THR A 55 2.87 -10.28 -8.45
CA THR A 55 2.26 -11.61 -8.59
C THR A 55 2.11 -12.00 -10.05
N LEU A 56 1.51 -11.15 -10.87
CA LEU A 56 1.33 -11.42 -12.30
C LEU A 56 2.68 -11.65 -13.01
N ARG A 57 3.71 -10.89 -12.64
CA ARG A 57 5.06 -11.05 -13.20
C ARG A 57 5.68 -12.39 -12.79
N VAL A 58 5.49 -12.82 -11.54
CA VAL A 58 5.94 -14.13 -11.07
C VAL A 58 5.20 -15.24 -11.83
N GLU A 59 3.88 -15.15 -11.95
CA GLU A 59 3.05 -16.12 -12.68
C GLU A 59 3.49 -16.26 -14.15
N GLN A 60 3.76 -15.14 -14.83
CA GLN A 60 4.25 -15.13 -16.21
C GLN A 60 5.62 -15.82 -16.34
N LEU A 61 6.53 -15.60 -15.38
CA LEU A 61 7.84 -16.27 -15.36
C LEU A 61 7.72 -17.77 -15.07
N THR A 62 6.76 -18.18 -14.23
CA THR A 62 6.50 -19.61 -13.94
C THR A 62 5.76 -20.34 -15.06
N THR A 63 5.14 -19.60 -16.00
CA THR A 63 4.45 -20.18 -17.17
C THR A 63 5.44 -20.74 -18.21
N ASP A 64 6.74 -20.42 -18.10
CA ASP A 64 7.84 -21.17 -18.74
C ASP A 64 8.15 -22.52 -18.04
N GLY A 65 7.27 -22.98 -17.13
CA GLY A 65 7.06 -24.41 -16.89
C GLY A 65 7.49 -24.98 -15.55
N GLU A 66 7.42 -24.25 -14.43
CA GLU A 66 7.51 -24.90 -13.11
C GLU A 66 6.88 -24.06 -11.98
N ILE A 67 6.06 -24.72 -11.17
CA ILE A 67 5.34 -24.15 -10.02
C ILE A 67 6.32 -24.14 -8.83
N VAL A 68 6.58 -22.97 -8.24
CA VAL A 68 7.18 -22.92 -6.90
C VAL A 68 6.04 -23.13 -5.90
N GLU A 69 5.94 -24.33 -5.35
CA GLU A 69 5.18 -24.55 -4.12
C GLU A 69 5.80 -23.67 -3.02
N LEU A 70 5.01 -22.76 -2.47
CA LEU A 70 5.34 -21.99 -1.26
C LEU A 70 5.38 -22.90 -0.03
#